data_AF-A0AAW5L7F3-F1
#
_entry.id   AF-A0AAW5L7F3-F1
#
_cell.length_a   1.000
_cell.length_b   1.000
_cell.length_c   1.000
_cell.angle_alpha   90.00
_cell.angle_beta   90.00
_cell.angle_gamma   90.00
#
_symmetry.space_group_name_H-M   'P 1'
#
loop_
_entity.id
_entity.type
_entity.pdbx_description
1 polymer ?
#
loop_
_entity_poly.entity_id
_entity_poly.type
_entity_poly.pdbx_seq_one_letter_code
_entity_poly.pdbx_strand_id
1 'polypeptide(L)'
;MNFIHIEQETVPNIISLHDCVCTSIQVIDNKIYFEFEDGFVVLNTHSDNQSGKHLKSEKSCIVFSHDDPDIEYYYDIEMFHHIYFLNKYLFTTRKFIDFSQLYTMINSKEYELEFISLDKSISREKYFLEAELIRKRKRKHFPMFIKIINTHNLQYKWNSLCMDREIR
;
A
#
# COMPACT_ATOMS: atom_id res chain seq x y z
N MET A 1 -10.88 -14.21 -5.84
CA MET A 1 -10.24 -13.02 -6.45
C MET A 1 -8.93 -13.49 -7.06
N ASN A 2 -8.54 -13.00 -8.23
CA ASN A 2 -7.30 -13.43 -8.89
C ASN A 2 -6.64 -12.22 -9.56
N PHE A 3 -5.89 -11.44 -8.78
CA PHE A 3 -4.95 -10.43 -9.26
C PHE A 3 -3.56 -10.79 -8.70
N ILE A 4 -2.53 -10.77 -9.53
CA ILE A 4 -1.14 -10.90 -9.05
C ILE A 4 -0.47 -9.56 -9.33
N HIS A 5 -0.55 -8.64 -8.38
CA HIS A 5 0.61 -8.42 -7.51
C HIS A 5 0.28 -9.14 -6.19
N ILE A 6 0.81 -10.37 -6.11
CA ILE A 6 0.63 -11.45 -5.14
C ILE A 6 -0.53 -11.27 -4.12
N GLU A 7 -1.77 -11.49 -4.56
CA GLU A 7 -2.71 -12.21 -3.69
C GLU A 7 -2.34 -13.71 -3.73
N GLN A 8 -1.13 -14.06 -3.27
CA GLN A 8 -0.98 -15.36 -2.62
C GLN A 8 -1.41 -15.10 -1.20
N GLU A 9 -2.56 -15.65 -0.82
CA GLU A 9 -2.72 -16.12 0.55
C GLU A 9 -1.61 -17.15 0.80
N THR A 10 -0.40 -16.66 1.07
CA THR A 10 0.74 -17.49 1.50
C THR A 10 0.42 -18.11 2.86
N VAL A 11 -0.40 -17.38 3.63
CA VAL A 11 -1.05 -17.72 4.89
C VAL A 11 -2.47 -17.14 4.81
N PRO A 12 -3.51 -17.79 5.37
CA PRO A 12 -4.86 -17.23 5.37
C PRO A 12 -4.85 -15.78 5.85
N ASN A 13 -5.42 -14.86 5.05
CA ASN A 13 -5.55 -13.43 5.32
C ASN A 13 -4.33 -12.51 5.10
N ILE A 14 -3.22 -13.01 4.56
CA ILE A 14 -2.06 -12.16 4.20
C ILE A 14 -2.01 -11.99 2.69
N ILE A 15 -2.00 -10.73 2.24
CA ILE A 15 -1.82 -10.32 0.84
C ILE A 15 -0.43 -9.70 0.69
N SER A 16 0.37 -10.16 -0.26
CA SER A 16 1.69 -9.59 -0.53
C SER A 16 1.57 -8.55 -1.64
N LEU A 17 2.03 -7.33 -1.36
CA LEU A 17 1.85 -6.17 -2.25
C LEU A 17 3.19 -5.62 -2.76
N HIS A 18 4.23 -6.45 -2.80
CA HIS A 18 5.56 -6.05 -3.29
C HIS A 18 5.47 -5.37 -4.68
N ASP A 19 6.36 -4.40 -4.90
CA ASP A 19 6.43 -3.54 -6.09
C ASP A 19 5.24 -2.57 -6.28
N CYS A 20 4.33 -2.45 -5.31
CA CYS A 20 3.25 -1.45 -5.35
C CYS A 20 3.69 -0.14 -4.70
N VAL A 21 4.10 0.83 -5.53
CA VAL A 21 4.51 2.16 -5.05
C VAL A 21 3.33 3.14 -5.09
N CYS A 22 2.82 3.48 -3.91
CA CYS A 22 1.84 4.53 -3.72
C CYS A 22 2.50 5.90 -3.89
N THR A 23 1.93 6.71 -4.78
CA THR A 23 2.46 8.02 -5.18
C THR A 23 1.56 9.17 -4.77
N SER A 24 0.34 8.89 -4.32
CA SER A 24 -0.69 9.86 -3.99
C SER A 24 -1.65 9.23 -2.98
N ILE A 25 -2.13 10.03 -2.03
CA ILE A 25 -3.20 9.66 -1.11
C ILE A 25 -4.35 10.64 -1.28
N GLN A 26 -5.57 10.15 -1.48
CA GLN A 26 -6.78 10.98 -1.48
C GLN A 26 -7.69 10.59 -0.32
N VAL A 27 -8.33 11.60 0.24
CA VAL A 27 -9.37 11.46 1.27
C VAL A 27 -10.65 12.04 0.70
N ILE A 28 -11.65 11.19 0.48
CA ILE A 28 -12.95 11.58 -0.08
C ILE A 28 -14.03 10.92 0.78
N ASP A 29 -14.86 11.73 1.42
CA ASP A 29 -15.79 11.28 2.45
C ASP A 29 -15.05 10.46 3.52
N ASN A 30 -15.55 9.27 3.87
CA ASN A 30 -14.94 8.36 4.84
C ASN A 30 -14.03 7.32 4.16
N LYS A 31 -13.46 7.64 3.00
CA LYS A 31 -12.64 6.72 2.19
C LYS A 31 -11.26 7.28 1.95
N ILE A 32 -10.27 6.40 2.10
CA ILE A 32 -8.87 6.69 1.81
C ILE A 32 -8.42 5.88 0.63
N TYR A 33 -7.92 6.59 -0.38
CA TYR A 33 -7.42 6.04 -1.63
C TYR A 33 -5.91 6.16 -1.63
N PHE A 34 -5.21 5.04 -1.65
CA PHE A 34 -3.78 4.97 -1.95
C PHE A 34 -3.65 4.73 -3.45
N GLU A 35 -3.06 5.68 -4.18
CA GLU A 35 -2.99 5.66 -5.65
C GLU A 35 -1.62 5.20 -6.16
N PHE A 36 -1.66 4.28 -7.11
CA PHE A 36 -0.52 3.67 -7.76
C PHE A 36 -0.54 4.05 -9.24
N GLU A 37 0.35 4.96 -9.64
CA GLU A 37 0.47 5.41 -11.04
C GLU A 37 0.97 4.30 -11.96
N ASP A 38 1.65 3.32 -11.39
CA ASP A 38 2.18 2.19 -12.14
C ASP A 38 1.13 1.11 -12.44
N GLY A 39 -0.05 1.20 -11.82
CA GLY A 39 -1.13 0.24 -11.97
C GLY A 39 -0.89 -1.08 -11.21
N PHE A 40 -1.88 -1.97 -11.28
CA PHE A 40 -1.77 -3.36 -10.80
C PHE A 40 -1.63 -4.31 -11.97
N VAL A 41 -1.07 -5.48 -11.71
CA VAL A 41 -1.08 -6.57 -12.68
C VAL A 41 -2.33 -7.42 -12.49
N VAL A 42 -3.07 -7.55 -13.57
CA VAL A 42 -4.32 -8.28 -13.67
C VAL A 42 -4.08 -9.61 -14.39
N LEU A 43 -4.46 -10.70 -13.72
CA LEU A 43 -4.23 -12.04 -14.25
C LEU A 43 -5.09 -12.35 -15.45
N ASN A 44 -4.60 -13.24 -16.33
CA ASN A 44 -5.39 -13.82 -17.41
C ASN A 44 -6.58 -14.66 -16.93
N THR A 45 -6.58 -15.07 -15.66
CA THR A 45 -7.69 -15.78 -15.02
C THR A 45 -8.71 -14.86 -14.36
N HIS A 46 -8.46 -13.54 -14.33
CA HIS A 46 -9.41 -12.59 -13.78
C HIS A 46 -10.61 -12.43 -14.72
N SER A 47 -11.84 -12.34 -14.17
CA SER A 47 -13.07 -12.20 -14.97
C SER A 47 -13.06 -10.99 -15.90
N ASP A 48 -12.41 -9.92 -15.45
CA ASP A 48 -12.34 -8.64 -16.16
C ASP A 48 -11.17 -8.59 -17.15
N ASN A 49 -10.37 -9.65 -17.25
CA ASN A 49 -9.27 -9.75 -18.20
C ASN A 49 -9.50 -10.89 -19.20
N GLN A 50 -10.13 -10.53 -20.31
CA GLN A 50 -10.47 -11.45 -21.39
C GLN A 50 -9.35 -11.61 -22.42
N SER A 51 -8.16 -11.04 -22.18
CA SER A 51 -7.06 -11.05 -23.14
C SER A 51 -6.32 -12.39 -23.23
N GLY A 52 -6.48 -13.26 -22.22
CA GLY A 52 -5.69 -14.48 -22.06
C GLY A 52 -4.25 -14.26 -21.58
N LYS A 53 -3.85 -13.01 -21.29
CA LYS A 53 -2.48 -12.60 -20.88
C LYS A 53 -2.49 -11.91 -19.51
N HIS A 54 -1.36 -11.91 -18.80
CA HIS A 54 -1.19 -11.06 -17.62
C HIS A 54 -0.93 -9.63 -18.07
N LEU A 55 -1.78 -8.68 -17.67
CA LEU A 55 -1.71 -7.29 -18.15
C LEU A 55 -1.60 -6.32 -16.99
N LYS A 56 -0.77 -5.28 -17.14
CA LYS A 56 -0.74 -4.16 -16.18
C LYS A 56 -1.89 -3.20 -16.46
N SER A 57 -2.50 -2.60 -15.43
CA SER A 57 -3.42 -1.48 -15.58
C SER A 57 -2.66 -0.17 -15.79
N GLU A 58 -3.33 0.86 -16.31
CA GLU A 58 -2.71 2.19 -16.45
C GLU A 58 -2.55 2.89 -15.10
N LYS A 59 -3.56 2.78 -14.24
CA LYS A 59 -3.58 3.28 -12.86
C LYS A 59 -4.36 2.32 -11.98
N SER A 60 -4.08 2.39 -10.69
CA SER A 60 -4.84 1.63 -9.72
C SER A 60 -4.86 2.32 -8.35
N CYS A 61 -5.77 1.88 -7.49
CA CYS A 61 -5.82 2.31 -6.12
C CYS A 61 -6.32 1.22 -5.18
N ILE A 62 -5.85 1.31 -3.93
CA ILE A 62 -6.42 0.58 -2.79
C ILE A 62 -7.29 1.55 -2.02
N VAL A 63 -8.51 1.13 -1.70
CA VAL A 63 -9.49 1.95 -0.99
C VAL A 63 -9.83 1.31 0.35
N PHE A 64 -9.55 2.02 1.43
CA PHE A 64 -10.04 1.71 2.77
C PHE A 64 -11.28 2.55 3.04
N SER A 65 -12.40 1.91 3.39
CA SER A 65 -13.64 2.60 3.78
C SER A 65 -13.84 2.48 5.28
N HIS A 66 -14.08 3.62 5.91
CA HIS A 66 -14.25 3.76 7.35
C HIS A 66 -15.68 4.15 7.70
N ASP A 67 -16.09 3.84 8.92
CA ASP A 67 -17.48 4.08 9.36
C ASP A 67 -17.79 5.56 9.59
N ASP A 68 -16.80 6.34 10.04
CA ASP A 68 -16.95 7.74 10.40
C ASP A 68 -15.83 8.61 9.75
N PRO A 69 -16.06 9.92 9.57
CA PRO A 69 -15.10 10.81 8.90
C PRO A 69 -13.81 11.09 9.70
N ASP A 70 -13.73 10.75 11.00
CA ASP A 70 -12.57 11.05 11.84
C ASP A 70 -11.39 10.10 11.62
N ILE A 71 -10.86 10.19 10.40
CA ILE A 71 -9.86 9.31 9.82
C ILE A 71 -8.53 9.30 10.59
N GLU A 72 -8.17 10.42 11.23
CA GLU A 72 -6.86 10.57 11.89
C GLU A 72 -6.64 9.49 12.96
N TYR A 73 -7.70 9.09 13.67
CA TYR A 73 -7.64 8.10 14.74
C TYR A 73 -7.70 6.65 14.25
N TYR A 74 -7.86 6.44 12.95
CA TYR A 74 -7.94 5.09 12.37
C TYR A 74 -6.60 4.54 11.92
N TYR A 75 -5.54 5.34 11.99
CA TYR A 75 -4.21 4.99 11.51
C TYR A 75 -3.18 5.14 12.64
N ASP A 76 -2.73 4.00 13.16
CA ASP A 76 -1.56 3.94 14.03
C ASP A 76 -0.32 3.70 13.15
N ILE A 77 0.52 4.71 12.97
CA ILE A 77 1.64 4.66 12.03
C ILE A 77 2.98 4.71 12.75
N GLU A 78 3.79 3.69 12.53
CA GLU A 78 5.13 3.52 13.08
C GLU A 78 6.17 3.53 11.96
N MET A 79 7.16 4.40 12.06
CA MET A 79 8.30 4.46 11.16
C MET A 79 9.58 4.11 11.90
N PHE A 80 10.41 3.27 11.28
CA PHE A 80 11.64 2.76 11.86
C PHE A 80 12.85 3.42 11.21
N HIS A 81 13.80 3.84 12.04
CA HIS A 81 15.04 4.42 11.59
C HIS A 81 16.25 3.64 12.10
N HIS A 82 16.88 2.89 11.19
CA HIS A 82 18.11 2.17 11.49
C HIS A 82 19.31 3.12 11.51
N ILE A 83 20.04 3.11 12.62
CA ILE A 83 21.24 3.93 12.83
C ILE A 83 22.47 3.03 12.72
N TYR A 84 23.37 3.42 11.82
CA TYR A 84 24.61 2.72 11.53
C TYR A 84 25.82 3.59 11.86
N PHE A 85 26.89 2.98 12.36
CA PHE A 85 28.20 3.61 12.55
C PHE A 85 29.28 2.71 11.97
N LEU A 86 30.13 3.25 11.09
CA LEU A 86 31.14 2.47 10.34
C LEU A 86 30.55 1.21 9.68
N ASN A 87 29.39 1.35 9.05
CA ASN A 87 28.61 0.26 8.43
C ASN A 87 28.17 -0.86 9.39
N LYS A 88 28.31 -0.68 10.71
CA LYS A 88 27.74 -1.58 11.70
C LYS A 88 26.42 -1.02 12.21
N TYR A 89 25.40 -1.87 12.22
CA TYR A 89 24.13 -1.57 12.86
C TYR A 89 24.37 -1.29 14.36
N LEU A 90 23.84 -0.17 14.86
CA LEU A 90 23.89 0.16 16.29
C LEU A 90 22.53 -0.12 16.94
N PHE A 91 21.50 0.59 16.51
CA PHE A 91 20.16 0.49 17.04
C PHE A 91 19.12 1.03 16.04
N THR A 92 17.86 0.75 16.33
CA THR A 92 16.71 1.28 15.59
C THR A 92 15.95 2.23 16.48
N THR A 93 15.66 3.43 15.98
CA THR A 93 14.68 4.30 16.64
C THR A 93 13.31 4.12 16.00
N ARG A 94 12.27 4.16 16.82
CA ARG A 94 10.87 4.11 16.38
C ARG A 94 10.29 5.52 16.51
N LYS A 95 9.69 6.01 15.43
CA LYS A 95 8.99 7.28 15.38
C LYS A 95 7.52 7.03 15.06
N PHE A 96 6.63 7.57 15.88
CA PHE A 96 5.21 7.61 15.55
C PHE A 96 4.95 8.84 14.67
N ILE A 97 4.20 8.64 13.60
CA ILE A 97 3.69 9.73 12.79
C ILE A 97 2.17 9.62 12.74
N ASP A 98 1.52 10.74 12.53
CA ASP A 98 0.07 10.81 12.39
C ASP A 98 -0.30 10.63 10.89
N PHE A 99 -1.58 10.39 10.59
CA PHE A 99 -2.01 10.16 9.21
C PHE A 99 -1.82 11.41 8.35
N SER A 100 -2.08 12.59 8.91
CA SER A 100 -1.89 13.86 8.23
C SER A 100 -0.43 14.08 7.77
N GLN A 101 0.54 13.63 8.56
CA GLN A 101 1.97 13.66 8.24
C GLN A 101 2.26 12.72 7.07
N LEU A 102 1.80 11.46 7.12
CA LEU A 102 1.98 10.52 6.01
C LEU A 102 1.35 11.07 4.73
N TYR A 103 0.10 11.54 4.81
CA TYR A 103 -0.62 12.18 3.70
C TYR A 103 0.20 13.30 3.07
N THR A 104 0.71 14.22 3.90
CA THR A 104 1.52 15.35 3.44
C THR A 104 2.83 14.89 2.80
N MET A 105 3.51 13.91 3.40
CA MET A 105 4.77 13.38 2.89
C MET A 105 4.61 12.77 1.49
N ILE A 106 3.56 11.96 1.27
CA ILE A 106 3.31 11.32 -0.04
C ILE A 106 2.85 12.35 -1.06
N ASN A 107 1.92 13.23 -0.70
CA ASN A 107 1.36 14.21 -1.63
C ASN A 107 2.32 15.35 -1.98
N SER A 108 3.33 15.62 -1.15
CA SER A 108 4.43 16.53 -1.50
C SER A 108 5.30 16.02 -2.66
N LYS A 109 5.16 14.74 -3.05
CA LYS A 109 6.00 14.04 -4.03
C LYS A 109 7.48 13.95 -3.65
N GLU A 110 7.86 14.32 -2.42
CA GLU A 110 9.22 14.09 -1.90
C GLU A 110 9.45 12.64 -1.48
N TYR A 111 8.36 11.94 -1.16
CA TYR A 111 8.36 10.56 -0.69
C TYR A 111 7.44 9.68 -1.56
N GLU A 112 7.73 8.38 -1.53
CA GLU A 112 6.95 7.29 -2.10
C GLU A 112 6.68 6.28 -0.98
N LEU A 113 5.52 5.61 -0.99
CA LEU A 113 5.19 4.56 -0.04
C LEU A 113 5.07 3.24 -0.78
N GLU A 114 6.06 2.38 -0.65
CA GLU A 114 6.02 1.04 -1.20
C GLU A 114 5.26 0.12 -0.24
N PHE A 115 4.25 -0.57 -0.76
CA PHE A 115 3.50 -1.56 0.01
C PHE A 115 4.28 -2.88 -0.04
N ILE A 116 4.39 -3.58 1.09
CA ILE A 116 5.15 -4.83 1.20
C ILE A 116 4.16 -5.98 1.45
N SER A 117 3.39 -5.89 2.53
CA SER A 117 2.41 -6.90 2.90
C SER A 117 1.21 -6.26 3.60
N LEU A 118 0.03 -6.84 3.40
CA LEU A 118 -1.22 -6.43 4.03
C LEU A 118 -1.86 -7.64 4.69
N ASP A 119 -1.86 -7.65 6.02
CA ASP A 119 -2.52 -8.69 6.83
C ASP A 119 -3.90 -8.18 7.29
N LYS A 120 -4.93 -8.99 7.08
CA LYS A 120 -6.28 -8.75 7.59
C LYS A 120 -6.52 -9.60 8.85
N SER A 121 -6.67 -8.93 9.98
CA SER A 121 -7.17 -9.58 11.20
C SER A 121 -8.69 -9.81 11.10
N ILE A 122 -9.10 -11.06 10.82
CA ILE A 122 -10.51 -11.47 10.71
C ILE A 122 -11.32 -11.06 11.94
N SER A 123 -10.75 -11.18 13.15
CA SER A 123 -11.50 -11.04 14.39
C SER A 123 -11.76 -9.61 14.85
N ARG A 124 -11.16 -8.59 14.20
CA ARG A 124 -11.14 -7.22 14.71
C ARG A 124 -11.34 -6.11 13.67
N GLU A 125 -11.61 -6.45 12.41
CA GLU A 125 -11.69 -5.46 11.31
C GLU A 125 -10.45 -4.55 11.28
N LYS A 126 -9.28 -5.15 11.49
CA LYS A 126 -7.98 -4.46 11.48
C LYS A 126 -7.18 -4.93 10.29
N TYR A 127 -6.56 -3.97 9.63
CA TYR A 127 -5.55 -4.22 8.61
C TYR A 127 -4.19 -3.80 9.14
N PHE A 128 -3.17 -4.61 8.86
CA PHE A 128 -1.78 -4.30 9.18
C PHE A 128 -1.04 -4.24 7.87
N LEU A 129 -0.66 -3.03 7.47
CA LEU A 129 0.13 -2.76 6.29
C LEU A 129 1.60 -2.62 6.69
N GLU A 130 2.41 -3.55 6.25
CA GLU A 130 3.86 -3.37 6.17
C GLU A 130 4.19 -2.61 4.90
N ALA A 131 5.00 -1.56 5.05
CA ALA A 131 5.36 -0.68 3.97
C ALA A 131 6.79 -0.15 4.14
N GLU A 132 7.32 0.44 3.08
CA GLU A 132 8.58 1.16 3.11
C GLU A 132 8.37 2.58 2.56
N LEU A 133 8.73 3.57 3.38
CA LEU A 133 8.71 4.96 2.96
C LEU A 133 10.05 5.31 2.34
N ILE A 134 10.01 5.74 1.08
CA ILE A 134 11.19 5.99 0.27
C ILE A 134 11.31 7.48 0.04
N ARG A 135 12.39 8.08 0.54
CA ARG A 135 12.71 9.48 0.23
C ARG A 135 13.42 9.57 -1.11
N LYS A 136 12.73 10.05 -2.16
CA LYS A 136 13.20 10.03 -3.56
C LYS A 136 14.60 10.59 -3.73
N ARG A 137 14.87 11.78 -3.19
CA ARG A 137 16.13 12.52 -3.38
C ARG A 137 17.38 11.76 -2.89
N LYS A 138 17.24 10.99 -1.82
CA LYS A 138 18.38 10.28 -1.19
C LYS A 138 18.32 8.77 -1.39
N ARG A 139 17.25 8.25 -2.01
CA ARG A 139 16.90 6.81 -1.99
C ARG A 139 17.10 6.23 -0.60
N LYS A 140 16.59 6.94 0.41
CA LYS A 140 16.66 6.51 1.80
C LYS A 140 15.34 5.86 2.15
N HIS A 141 15.47 4.64 2.64
CA HIS A 141 14.37 3.75 2.94
C HIS A 141 14.09 3.76 4.45
N PHE A 142 12.82 3.79 4.80
CA PHE A 142 12.34 3.76 6.18
C PHE A 142 11.24 2.70 6.27
N PRO A 143 11.51 1.56 6.91
CA PRO A 143 10.46 0.57 7.16
C PRO A 143 9.33 1.20 7.98
N MET A 144 8.11 0.80 7.67
CA MET A 144 6.90 1.32 8.28
C MET A 144 5.90 0.20 8.57
N PHE A 145 5.22 0.32 9.71
CA PHE A 145 4.01 -0.43 10.00
C PHE A 145 2.85 0.56 10.14
N ILE A 146 1.81 0.32 9.36
CA ILE A 146 0.58 1.11 9.36
C ILE A 146 -0.54 0.17 9.79
N LYS A 147 -1.00 0.35 11.02
CA LYS A 147 -2.17 -0.35 11.53
C LYS A 147 -3.41 0.50 11.25
N ILE A 148 -4.35 -0.08 10.52
CA ILE A 148 -5.59 0.55 10.09
C ILE A 148 -6.73 -0.13 10.85
N ILE A 149 -7.55 0.66 11.53
CA ILE A 149 -8.67 0.19 12.36
C ILE A 149 -9.99 0.81 11.90
N ASN A 150 -11.11 0.24 12.36
CA ASN A 150 -12.46 0.75 12.06
C ASN A 150 -12.76 0.80 10.55
N THR A 151 -12.21 -0.16 9.81
CA THR A 151 -12.40 -0.31 8.36
C THR A 151 -13.35 -1.47 8.08
N HIS A 152 -14.54 -1.18 7.58
CA HIS A 152 -15.53 -2.21 7.22
C HIS A 152 -15.27 -2.81 5.83
N ASN A 153 -14.47 -2.14 4.98
CA ASN A 153 -14.25 -2.58 3.60
C ASN A 153 -12.88 -2.18 3.03
N LEU A 154 -12.26 -3.12 2.31
CA LEU A 154 -11.06 -2.95 1.51
C LEU A 154 -11.40 -3.26 0.05
N GLN A 155 -11.11 -2.33 -0.86
CA GLN A 155 -11.35 -2.51 -2.29
C GLN A 155 -10.07 -2.26 -3.09
N TYR A 156 -9.82 -3.14 -4.06
CA TYR A 156 -8.85 -2.92 -5.12
C TYR A 156 -9.58 -2.36 -6.33
N LYS A 157 -9.12 -1.25 -6.87
CA LYS A 157 -9.68 -0.63 -8.08
C LYS A 157 -8.56 -0.36 -9.07
N TRP A 158 -8.86 -0.53 -10.34
CA TRP A 158 -7.99 -0.13 -11.44
C TRP A 158 -8.85 0.37 -12.59
N ASN A 159 -8.22 1.08 -13.52
CA ASN A 159 -8.89 1.60 -14.72
C ASN A 159 -8.75 0.61 -15.88
N SER A 160 -8.32 1.08 -17.05
CA SER A 160 -8.11 0.27 -18.24
C SER A 160 -6.89 -0.66 -18.11
N LEU A 161 -6.99 -1.84 -18.71
CA LEU A 161 -5.84 -2.74 -18.94
C LEU A 161 -4.98 -2.21 -20.08
N CYS A 162 -3.67 -2.19 -19.90
CA CYS A 162 -2.71 -1.88 -20.94
C CYS A 162 -2.42 -3.14 -21.77
N MET A 163 -3.07 -3.27 -22.93
CA MET A 163 -2.91 -4.44 -23.81
C MET A 163 -1.46 -4.66 -24.30
N ASP A 164 -0.66 -3.59 -24.35
CA ASP A 164 0.74 -3.63 -24.77
C ASP A 164 1.73 -3.90 -23.62
N ARG A 165 1.26 -3.93 -22.36
CA ARG A 165 2.08 -4.20 -21.17
C ARG A 165 1.80 -5.61 -20.64
N GLU A 166 2.10 -6.59 -21.48
CA GLU A 166 2.09 -8.00 -21.09
C GLU A 166 3.25 -8.28 -20.14
N ILE A 167 2.95 -8.95 -19.03
CA ILE A 167 3.95 -9.53 -18.14
C ILE A 167 4.05 -11.02 -18.48
N ARG A 168 5.27 -11.46 -18.78
CA ARG A 168 5.59 -12.85 -19.11
C ARG A 168 5.79 -13.70 -17.87
#